data_AF-A0A2G6PS55-F1
#
_entry.id   AF-A0A2G6PS55-F1
#
_cell.length_a   1.000
_cell.length_b   1.000
_cell.length_c   1.000
_cell.angle_alpha   90.00
_cell.angle_beta   90.00
_cell.angle_gamma   90.00
#
_symmetry.space_group_name_H-M   'P 1'
#
loop_
_entity.id
_entity.type
_entity.pdbx_description
1 polymer ?
#
loop_
_entity_poly.entity_id
_entity_poly.type
_entity_poly.pdbx_seq_one_letter_code
_entity_poly.pdbx_strand_id
1 'polypeptide(L)'
;MRQTVNISVNDIQNVNQALLVLKHFINLSSRLLPLLADLQQIEQPTEKEEIDKQRIIDVYKNYRFSTETSEILIGSNILQLIKESFQSLSNVQSGSDKKEYDQALKRFITEQRRLRNKWKATLAN
;
A
#
# COMPACT_ATOMS: atom_id res chain seq x y z
N MET A 1 7.45 3.99 -38.83
CA MET A 1 6.54 5.11 -38.53
C MET A 1 6.74 5.51 -37.06
N ARG A 2 7.12 6.75 -36.76
CA ARG A 2 7.20 7.25 -35.38
C ARG A 2 5.83 7.84 -35.02
N GLN A 3 5.11 7.23 -34.09
CA GLN A 3 3.89 7.84 -33.53
C GLN A 3 4.32 8.98 -32.60
N THR A 4 3.98 10.21 -32.97
CA THR A 4 4.05 11.36 -32.06
C THR A 4 2.83 11.34 -31.15
N VAL A 5 3.05 11.01 -29.87
CA VAL A 5 2.01 11.11 -28.85
C VAL A 5 1.87 12.58 -28.47
N ASN A 6 0.71 13.18 -28.74
CA ASN A 6 0.41 14.56 -28.39
C ASN A 6 -0.15 14.59 -26.96
N ILE A 7 0.74 14.71 -25.97
CA ILE A 7 0.38 14.73 -24.55
C ILE A 7 0.01 16.17 -24.16
N SER A 8 -1.19 16.40 -23.64
CA SER A 8 -1.57 17.73 -23.17
C SER A 8 -0.96 18.06 -21.80
N VAL A 9 -0.83 19.34 -21.47
CA VAL A 9 -0.40 19.79 -20.14
C VAL A 9 -1.32 19.26 -19.04
N ASN A 10 -2.62 19.15 -19.33
CA ASN A 10 -3.62 18.59 -18.40
C ASN A 10 -3.35 17.11 -18.12
N ASP A 11 -2.94 16.34 -19.13
CA ASP A 11 -2.60 14.92 -18.95
C ASP A 11 -1.38 14.76 -18.04
N ILE A 12 -0.35 15.61 -18.21
CA ILE A 12 0.83 15.63 -17.33
C ILE A 12 0.43 15.97 -15.89
N GLN A 13 -0.44 16.97 -15.71
CA GLN A 13 -0.94 17.35 -14.38
C GLN A 13 -1.72 16.21 -13.72
N ASN A 14 -2.60 15.54 -14.46
CA ASN A 14 -3.37 14.40 -13.96
C ASN A 14 -2.46 13.25 -13.51
N VAL A 15 -1.45 12.92 -14.32
CA VAL A 15 -0.46 11.89 -13.96
C VAL A 15 0.32 12.28 -12.71
N ASN A 16 0.75 13.54 -12.59
CA ASN A 16 1.46 14.02 -11.40
C ASN A 16 0.59 13.95 -10.14
N GLN A 17 -0.69 14.32 -10.23
CA GLN A 17 -1.63 14.18 -9.12
C GLN A 17 -1.84 12.71 -8.73
N ALA A 18 -2.05 11.83 -9.72
CA ALA A 18 -2.15 10.40 -9.48
C ALA A 18 -0.91 9.84 -8.78
N LEU A 19 0.29 10.26 -9.20
CA LEU A 19 1.55 9.89 -8.56
C LEU A 19 1.63 10.36 -7.10
N LEU A 20 1.20 11.60 -6.80
CA LEU A 20 1.17 12.13 -5.44
C LEU A 20 0.21 11.33 -4.55
N VAL A 21 -1.00 11.07 -5.03
CA VAL A 21 -2.00 10.25 -4.33
C VAL A 21 -1.47 8.84 -4.07
N LEU A 22 -0.86 8.21 -5.08
CA LEU A 22 -0.27 6.88 -4.96
C LEU A 22 0.85 6.84 -3.92
N LYS A 23 1.77 7.81 -3.96
CA LYS A 23 2.86 7.93 -2.96
C LYS A 23 2.31 8.11 -1.55
N HIS A 24 1.30 8.96 -1.39
CA HIS A 24 0.65 9.18 -0.10
C HIS A 24 0.02 7.89 0.42
N PHE A 25 -0.72 7.17 -0.42
CA PHE A 25 -1.36 5.91 -0.06
C PHE A 25 -0.34 4.81 0.33
N ILE A 26 0.77 4.69 -0.41
CA ILE A 26 1.86 3.75 -0.06
C ILE A 26 2.44 4.08 1.31
N ASN A 27 2.68 5.37 1.60
CA ASN A 27 3.22 5.80 2.89
C ASN A 27 2.22 5.58 4.03
N LEU A 28 0.94 5.86 3.80
CA LEU A 28 -0.12 5.58 4.77
C LEU A 28 -0.17 4.07 5.08
N SER A 29 -0.13 3.22 4.05
CA SER A 29 -0.16 1.77 4.22
C SER A 29 1.04 1.22 4.99
N SER A 30 2.20 1.88 4.90
CA SER A 30 3.40 1.51 5.68
C SER A 30 3.25 1.71 7.19
N ARG A 31 2.19 2.40 7.62
CA ARG A 31 1.83 2.61 9.03
C ARG A 31 0.61 1.79 9.43
N LEU A 32 -0.42 1.79 8.58
CA LEU A 32 -1.68 1.13 8.89
C LEU A 32 -1.59 -0.40 8.89
N LEU A 33 -0.85 -1.01 7.96
CA LEU A 33 -0.74 -2.48 7.91
C LEU A 33 0.04 -3.06 9.12
N PRO A 34 1.18 -2.48 9.55
CA PRO A 34 1.81 -2.89 10.81
C PRO A 34 0.90 -2.69 12.01
N LEU A 35 0.22 -1.54 12.11
CA LEU A 35 -0.72 -1.28 13.21
C LEU A 35 -1.86 -2.32 13.24
N LEU A 36 -2.41 -2.69 12.07
CA LEU A 36 -3.40 -3.75 11.98
C LEU A 36 -2.84 -5.10 12.45
N ALA A 37 -1.60 -5.42 12.09
CA ALA A 37 -0.93 -6.65 12.53
C ALA A 37 -0.73 -6.69 14.06
N ASP A 38 -0.41 -5.55 14.67
CA ASP A 38 -0.29 -5.42 16.12
C ASP A 38 -1.66 -5.60 16.79
N LEU A 39 -2.70 -4.91 16.29
CA LEU A 39 -4.08 -4.98 16.81
C LEU A 39 -4.68 -6.39 16.70
N GLN A 40 -4.28 -7.18 15.70
CA GLN A 40 -4.76 -8.56 15.55
C GLN A 40 -4.15 -9.55 16.54
N GLN A 41 -3.04 -9.20 17.18
CA GLN A 41 -2.39 -10.06 18.18
C GLN A 41 -2.90 -9.81 19.60
N ILE A 42 -3.77 -8.82 19.79
CA ILE A 42 -4.34 -8.50 21.10
C ILE A 42 -5.43 -9.52 21.43
N GLU A 43 -5.22 -10.33 22.48
CA GLU A 43 -6.18 -11.35 22.91
C GLU A 43 -7.47 -10.75 23.48
N GLN A 44 -7.37 -9.60 24.16
CA GLN A 44 -8.49 -8.89 24.78
C GLN A 44 -8.45 -7.40 24.43
N PRO A 45 -8.89 -7.03 23.22
CA PRO A 45 -8.86 -5.65 22.77
C PRO A 45 -9.88 -4.79 23.51
N THR A 46 -9.49 -3.56 23.80
CA THR A 46 -10.36 -2.50 24.27
C THR A 46 -11.34 -2.08 23.17
N GLU A 47 -12.45 -1.43 23.54
CA GLU A 47 -13.41 -0.87 22.58
C GLU A 47 -12.73 0.06 21.57
N LYS A 48 -11.77 0.86 22.02
CA LYS A 48 -10.99 1.75 21.16
C LYS A 48 -10.16 0.98 20.14
N GLU A 49 -9.50 -0.11 20.55
CA GLU A 49 -8.66 -0.93 19.66
C GLU A 49 -9.50 -1.64 18.59
N GLU A 50 -10.70 -2.11 18.94
CA GLU A 50 -11.64 -2.67 17.95
C GLU A 50 -12.13 -1.59 16.96
N ILE A 51 -12.44 -0.37 17.44
CA ILE A 51 -12.80 0.74 16.56
C ILE A 51 -11.64 1.11 15.62
N ASP A 52 -10.42 1.22 16.14
CA ASP A 52 -9.25 1.57 15.34
C ASP A 52 -8.93 0.47 14.30
N LYS A 53 -9.03 -0.80 14.69
CA LYS A 53 -8.91 -1.96 13.78
C LYS A 53 -9.95 -1.90 12.67
N GLN A 54 -11.22 -1.66 13.00
CA GLN A 54 -12.30 -1.59 12.02
C GLN A 54 -12.09 -0.43 11.03
N ARG A 55 -11.68 0.74 11.52
CA ARG A 55 -11.34 1.90 10.67
C ARG A 55 -10.25 1.58 9.66
N ILE A 56 -9.20 0.85 10.09
CA ILE A 56 -8.14 0.43 9.18
C ILE A 56 -8.68 -0.54 8.12
N ILE A 57 -9.48 -1.53 8.54
CA ILE A 57 -10.12 -2.48 7.62
C ILE A 57 -10.97 -1.75 6.57
N ASP A 58 -11.74 -0.74 6.98
CA ASP A 58 -12.61 0.02 6.09
C ASP A 58 -11.83 0.81 5.03
N VAL A 59 -10.64 1.34 5.35
CA VAL A 59 -9.76 1.99 4.37
C VAL A 59 -9.43 1.03 3.22
N TYR A 60 -9.12 -0.22 3.52
CA TYR A 60 -8.71 -1.22 2.53
C TYR A 60 -9.91 -1.86 1.81
N LYS A 61 -11.05 -2.04 2.48
CA LYS A 61 -12.29 -2.53 1.83
C LYS A 61 -12.86 -1.53 0.82
N ASN A 62 -12.71 -0.24 1.10
CA ASN A 62 -13.15 0.82 0.19
C ASN A 62 -12.12 1.19 -0.88
N TYR A 63 -10.96 0.52 -0.87
CA TYR A 63 -9.93 0.71 -1.88
C TYR A 63 -10.35 0.06 -3.22
N ARG A 64 -10.54 0.88 -4.26
CA ARG A 64 -11.08 0.45 -5.57
C ARG A 64 -10.06 0.47 -6.73
N PHE A 65 -8.79 0.79 -6.49
CA PHE A 65 -7.82 0.92 -7.58
C PHE A 65 -7.28 -0.42 -8.05
N SER A 66 -7.07 -0.53 -9.37
CA SER A 66 -6.34 -1.65 -9.98
C SER A 66 -4.89 -1.65 -9.50
N THR A 67 -4.38 -2.83 -9.12
CA THR A 67 -2.99 -3.01 -8.70
C THR A 67 -2.00 -2.74 -9.85
N GLU A 68 -2.43 -2.90 -11.10
CA GLU A 68 -1.69 -2.56 -12.32
C GLU A 68 -1.33 -1.06 -12.39
N THR A 69 -2.12 -0.19 -11.74
CA THR A 69 -1.85 1.26 -11.71
C THR A 69 -0.45 1.58 -11.22
N SER A 70 0.07 0.87 -10.21
CA SER A 70 1.42 1.13 -9.71
C SER A 70 2.51 0.58 -10.62
N GLU A 71 2.22 -0.47 -11.39
CA GLU A 71 3.16 -1.00 -12.36
C GLU A 71 3.36 0.03 -13.49
N ILE A 72 2.27 0.60 -13.98
CA ILE A 72 2.28 1.63 -15.03
C ILE A 72 2.94 2.92 -14.52
N LEU A 73 2.49 3.45 -13.38
CA LEU A 73 2.90 4.79 -12.94
C LEU A 73 4.29 4.83 -12.31
N ILE A 74 4.70 3.78 -11.59
CA ILE A 74 5.94 3.79 -10.79
C ILE A 74 6.83 2.55 -11.01
N GLY A 75 6.45 1.64 -11.91
CA GLY A 75 7.24 0.43 -12.21
C GLY A 75 7.38 -0.48 -11.00
N SER A 76 6.30 -0.67 -10.24
CA SER A 76 6.30 -1.48 -9.02
C SER A 76 4.95 -2.15 -8.78
N ASN A 77 4.98 -3.40 -8.33
CA ASN A 77 3.82 -4.15 -7.88
C ASN A 77 3.39 -3.80 -6.42
N ILE A 78 3.82 -2.65 -5.89
CA ILE A 78 3.57 -2.26 -4.49
C ILE A 78 2.09 -2.29 -4.08
N LEU A 79 1.15 -1.96 -4.99
CA LEU A 79 -0.28 -2.05 -4.68
C LEU A 79 -0.76 -3.51 -4.53
N GLN A 80 -0.19 -4.41 -5.33
CA GLN A 80 -0.42 -5.85 -5.18
C GLN A 80 0.12 -6.34 -3.83
N LEU A 81 1.32 -5.90 -3.42
CA LEU A 81 1.90 -6.25 -2.13
C LEU A 81 1.08 -5.69 -0.94
N ILE A 82 0.53 -4.48 -1.05
CA ILE A 82 -0.39 -3.91 -0.05
C ILE A 82 -1.65 -4.77 0.06
N LYS A 83 -2.24 -5.14 -1.08
CA LYS A 83 -3.44 -5.98 -1.13
C LYS A 83 -3.21 -7.35 -0.50
N GLU A 84 -2.13 -8.02 -0.87
CA GLU A 84 -1.74 -9.32 -0.31
C GLU A 84 -1.50 -9.23 1.20
N SER A 85 -0.79 -8.18 1.65
CA SER A 85 -0.56 -7.95 3.08
C SER A 85 -1.88 -7.79 3.83
N PHE A 86 -2.80 -6.96 3.32
CA PHE A 86 -4.11 -6.79 3.92
C PHE A 86 -4.92 -8.10 3.94
N GLN A 87 -4.97 -8.84 2.84
CA GLN A 87 -5.71 -10.10 2.74
C GLN A 87 -5.19 -11.15 3.71
N SER A 88 -3.85 -11.26 3.83
CA SER A 88 -3.22 -12.18 4.79
C SER A 88 -3.53 -11.82 6.24
N LEU A 89 -3.61 -10.52 6.56
CA LEU A 89 -4.04 -10.04 7.88
C LEU A 89 -5.53 -10.29 8.10
N SER A 90 -6.41 -9.93 7.16
CA SER A 90 -7.86 -10.03 7.35
C SER A 90 -8.38 -11.47 7.53
N ASN A 91 -7.62 -12.47 7.06
CA ASN A 91 -8.00 -13.88 7.11
C ASN A 91 -7.53 -14.61 8.37
N VAL A 92 -6.82 -13.96 9.29
CA VAL A 92 -6.34 -14.59 10.53
C VAL A 92 -7.52 -14.94 11.43
N GLN A 93 -7.86 -16.23 11.50
CA GLN A 93 -8.91 -16.76 12.37
C GLN A 93 -8.36 -17.55 13.57
N SER A 94 -7.06 -17.87 13.56
CA SER A 94 -6.40 -18.63 14.62
C SER A 94 -4.88 -18.46 14.53
N GLY A 95 -4.17 -18.53 15.68
CA GLY A 95 -2.75 -18.18 15.83
C GLY A 95 -1.72 -18.97 15.01
N SER A 96 -2.13 -19.85 14.09
CA SER A 96 -1.27 -20.59 13.16
C SER A 96 -0.74 -19.76 11.99
N ASP A 97 -1.38 -18.63 11.65
CA ASP A 97 -1.15 -17.95 10.36
C ASP A 97 -0.15 -16.79 10.44
N LYS A 98 0.51 -16.63 11.59
CA LYS A 98 1.46 -15.53 11.88
C LYS A 98 2.58 -15.40 10.87
N LYS A 99 3.15 -16.54 10.46
CA LYS A 99 4.26 -16.56 9.49
C LYS A 99 3.86 -16.05 8.10
N GLU A 100 2.61 -16.29 7.69
CA GLU A 100 2.17 -15.95 6.33
C GLU A 100 1.94 -14.45 6.17
N TYR A 101 1.25 -13.80 7.12
CA TYR A 101 1.10 -12.35 7.06
C TYR A 101 2.42 -11.61 7.31
N ASP A 102 3.30 -12.14 8.18
CA ASP A 102 4.62 -11.56 8.41
C ASP A 102 5.44 -11.52 7.11
N GLN A 103 5.33 -12.55 6.27
CA GLN A 103 6.02 -12.60 4.99
C GLN A 103 5.44 -11.59 3.99
N ALA A 104 4.12 -11.51 3.85
CA ALA A 104 3.46 -10.57 2.95
C ALA A 104 3.79 -9.12 3.36
N LEU A 105 3.65 -8.80 4.64
CA LEU A 105 3.97 -7.49 5.21
C LEU A 105 5.44 -7.13 5.00
N LYS A 106 6.37 -8.08 5.21
CA LYS A 106 7.80 -7.86 4.99
C LYS A 106 8.12 -7.55 3.53
N ARG A 107 7.49 -8.22 2.56
CA ARG A 107 7.65 -7.93 1.13
C ARG A 107 7.20 -6.51 0.81
N PHE A 108 6.01 -6.12 1.29
CA PHE A 108 5.49 -4.76 1.13
C PHE A 108 6.44 -3.71 1.72
N ILE A 109 6.88 -3.87 2.98
CA ILE A 109 7.77 -2.90 3.65
C ILE A 109 9.12 -2.79 2.94
N THR A 110 9.63 -3.91 2.41
CA THR A 110 10.89 -3.92 1.65
C THR A 110 10.77 -3.11 0.36
N GLU A 111 9.69 -3.34 -0.40
CA GLU A 111 9.45 -2.62 -1.64
C GLU A 111 9.16 -1.13 -1.40
N GLN A 112 8.43 -0.79 -0.33
CA GLN A 112 8.20 0.59 0.06
C GLN A 112 9.51 1.33 0.36
N ARG A 113 10.45 0.68 1.05
CA ARG A 113 11.79 1.25 1.32
C ARG A 113 12.57 1.45 0.02
N ARG A 114 12.54 0.48 -0.90
CA ARG A 114 13.17 0.59 -2.23
C ARG A 114 12.64 1.81 -2.99
N LEU A 115 11.32 1.96 -3.07
CA LEU A 115 10.66 3.07 -3.74
C LEU A 115 11.03 4.42 -3.10
N ARG A 116 11.00 4.50 -1.77
CA ARG A 116 11.37 5.72 -1.05
C ARG A 116 12.82 6.13 -1.32
N ASN A 117 13.74 5.17 -1.37
CA ASN A 117 15.14 5.42 -1.70
C ASN A 117 15.29 5.90 -3.15
N LYS A 118 14.58 5.28 -4.10
CA LYS A 118 14.54 5.72 -5.51
C LYS A 118 14.03 7.16 -5.64
N TRP A 119 12.96 7.53 -4.94
CA TRP A 119 12.43 8.89 -4.99
C TRP A 119 13.38 9.92 -4.37
N LYS A 120 14.04 9.58 -3.26
CA LYS A 120 15.06 10.46 -2.66
C LYS A 120 16.24 10.71 -3.60
N ALA A 121 16.74 9.66 -4.26
CA ALA A 121 17.82 9.79 -5.23
C ALA A 121 17.45 10.65 -6.44
N THR A 122 16.17 10.64 -6.84
CA THR A 122 15.67 11.47 -7.94
C THR A 122 15.56 12.96 -7.57
N LEU A 123 15.45 13.28 -6.27
CA LEU A 123 15.39 14.66 -5.78
C LEU A 123 16.78 15.25 -5.44
N ALA A 124 17.80 14.40 -5.34
CA ALA A 124 19.17 14.78 -5.02
C ALA A 124 20.05 15.02 -6.26
N ASN A 125 19.53 14.70 -7.45
CA ASN A 125 20.11 15.00 -8.76
C ASN A 125 19.30 16.12 -9.43
#